data_AF-A0A0E3QNH4-F1
#
_entry.id   AF-A0A0E3QNH4-F1
#
_cell.length_a   1.000
_cell.length_b   1.000
_cell.length_c   1.000
_cell.angle_alpha   90.00
_cell.angle_beta   90.00
_cell.angle_gamma   90.00
#
_symmetry.space_group_name_H-M   'P 1'
#
loop_
_entity.id
_entity.type
_entity.pdbx_description
1 polymer ?
#
loop_
_entity_poly.entity_id
_entity_poly.type
_entity_poly.pdbx_seq_one_letter_code
_entity_poly.pdbx_strand_id
1 'polypeptide(L)'
;MLSKRRIPAVVAMQYSVLDDVATKFAYTFYRTSASGKSVDVALYEFRIAMKDSEKINGFGFATPVLCLSDFNCAQAGKIKLHAATLP
;
A
#
# COMPACT_ATOMS: atom_id res chain seq x y z
N MET A 1 -0.47 -2.55 15.42
CA MET A 1 -0.37 -2.24 13.97
C MET A 1 1.09 -2.35 13.54
N LEU A 2 1.36 -2.96 12.39
CA LEU A 2 2.71 -3.12 11.83
C LEU A 2 3.41 -1.78 11.59
N SER A 3 2.66 -0.72 11.26
CA SER A 3 3.13 0.66 11.19
C SER A 3 3.76 1.17 12.50
N LYS A 4 3.29 0.71 13.66
CA LYS A 4 3.86 1.06 14.98
C LYS A 4 5.18 0.34 15.29
N ARG A 5 5.57 -0.66 14.48
CA ARG A 5 6.80 -1.46 14.65
C ARG A 5 7.96 -0.96 13.78
N ARG A 6 7.91 0.30 13.32
CA ARG A 6 8.92 0.89 12.41
C ARG A 6 9.06 0.15 11.08
N ILE A 7 7.99 -0.50 10.60
CA ILE A 7 7.93 -1.07 9.26
C ILE A 7 7.52 0.07 8.31
N PRO A 8 8.35 0.45 7.32
CA PRO A 8 8.13 1.66 6.51
C PRO A 8 6.95 1.52 5.54
N ALA A 9 6.64 0.31 5.11
CA ALA A 9 5.55 0.02 4.18
C ALA A 9 4.90 -1.32 4.52
N VAL A 10 3.57 -1.35 4.52
CA VAL A 10 2.79 -2.57 4.74
C VAL A 10 1.78 -2.69 3.61
N VAL A 11 1.80 -3.83 2.92
CA VAL A 11 0.76 -4.21 1.97
C VAL A 11 -0.20 -5.17 2.66
N ALA A 12 -1.49 -4.95 2.50
CA ALA A 12 -2.54 -5.81 3.04
C ALA A 12 -3.74 -5.87 2.07
N MET A 13 -4.64 -6.84 2.29
CA MET A 13 -5.92 -6.91 1.57
C MET A 13 -7.01 -6.32 2.46
N GLN A 14 -7.78 -5.35 1.96
CA GLN A 14 -8.86 -4.72 2.73
C GLN A 14 -10.11 -5.60 2.88
N TYR A 15 -10.30 -6.56 1.96
CA TYR A 15 -11.35 -7.57 1.96
C TYR A 15 -10.77 -8.94 1.61
N SER A 16 -11.56 -9.99 1.78
CA SER A 16 -11.23 -11.31 1.25
C SER A 16 -10.97 -11.26 -0.25
N VAL A 17 -9.97 -12.00 -0.68
CA VAL A 17 -9.49 -12.04 -2.07
C VAL A 17 -9.50 -13.48 -2.55
N LEU A 18 -9.82 -13.69 -3.82
CA LEU A 18 -9.73 -15.02 -4.44
C LEU A 18 -8.25 -15.40 -4.65
N ASP A 19 -7.94 -16.68 -4.60
CA ASP A 19 -6.57 -17.18 -4.75
C ASP A 19 -5.94 -16.71 -6.07
N ASP A 20 -6.65 -16.78 -7.19
CA ASP A 20 -6.16 -16.31 -8.50
C ASP A 20 -5.77 -14.82 -8.48
N VAL A 21 -6.54 -14.00 -7.78
CA VAL A 21 -6.28 -12.57 -7.62
C VAL A 21 -5.02 -12.37 -6.76
N ALA A 22 -4.90 -13.11 -5.65
CA ALA A 22 -3.75 -13.03 -4.75
C ALA A 22 -2.46 -13.52 -5.42
N THR A 23 -2.52 -14.60 -6.20
CA THR A 23 -1.40 -15.12 -6.98
C THR A 23 -0.97 -14.12 -8.05
N LYS A 24 -1.93 -13.54 -8.79
CA LYS A 24 -1.62 -12.50 -9.78
C LYS A 24 -1.03 -11.25 -9.12
N PHE A 25 -1.56 -10.86 -7.96
CA PHE A 25 -1.01 -9.78 -7.16
C PHE A 25 0.45 -10.04 -6.78
N ALA A 26 0.73 -11.16 -6.13
CA ALA A 26 2.08 -11.51 -5.69
C ALA A 26 3.06 -11.55 -6.87
N TYR A 27 2.66 -12.17 -7.98
CA TYR A 27 3.47 -12.25 -9.19
C TYR A 27 3.84 -10.86 -9.72
N THR A 28 2.85 -9.99 -9.95
CA THR A 28 3.09 -8.64 -10.50
C THR A 28 3.87 -7.79 -9.50
N PHE A 29 3.47 -7.81 -8.23
CA PHE A 29 4.07 -6.98 -7.18
C PHE A 29 5.55 -7.33 -6.97
N TYR A 30 5.87 -8.61 -6.74
CA TYR A 30 7.25 -9.02 -6.48
C TYR A 30 8.13 -8.91 -7.72
N ARG A 31 7.61 -9.17 -8.92
CA ARG A 31 8.36 -8.96 -10.16
C ARG A 31 8.71 -7.49 -10.38
N THR A 32 7.74 -6.60 -10.22
CA THR A 32 7.94 -5.15 -10.39
C THR A 32 8.87 -4.60 -9.31
N SER A 33 8.77 -5.09 -8.07
CA SER A 33 9.72 -4.70 -7.02
C SER A 33 11.14 -5.22 -7.28
N ALA A 34 11.27 -6.47 -7.75
CA ALA A 34 12.57 -7.06 -8.10
C ALA A 34 13.26 -6.35 -9.27
N SER A 35 12.52 -5.64 -10.12
CA SER A 35 13.09 -4.79 -11.18
C SER A 35 13.50 -3.39 -10.69
N GLY A 36 13.52 -3.17 -9.37
CA GLY A 36 13.96 -1.92 -8.75
C GLY A 36 12.90 -0.83 -8.69
N LYS A 37 11.63 -1.14 -8.99
CA LYS A 37 10.53 -0.18 -8.83
C LYS A 37 10.08 -0.12 -7.37
N SER A 38 9.53 1.02 -6.99
CA SER A 38 8.99 1.25 -5.66
C SER A 38 7.68 0.47 -5.43
N VAL A 39 7.33 0.27 -4.17
CA VAL A 39 6.18 -0.56 -3.76
C VAL A 39 4.82 0.04 -4.16
N ASP A 40 4.72 1.37 -4.28
CA ASP A 40 3.55 2.07 -4.81
C ASP A 40 3.38 1.82 -6.31
N VAL A 41 4.47 1.84 -7.08
CA VAL A 41 4.47 1.48 -8.51
C VAL A 41 4.10 0.01 -8.68
N ALA A 42 4.65 -0.89 -7.88
CA ALA A 42 4.31 -2.31 -7.93
C ALA A 42 2.80 -2.57 -7.65
N LEU A 43 2.21 -1.84 -6.70
CA LEU A 43 0.77 -1.90 -6.43
C LEU A 43 -0.06 -1.31 -7.59
N TYR A 44 0.40 -0.21 -8.18
CA TYR A 44 -0.25 0.43 -9.32
C TYR A 44 -0.27 -0.48 -10.56
N GLU A 45 0.86 -1.10 -10.90
CA GLU A 45 0.96 -2.03 -12.03
C GLU A 45 -0.01 -3.21 -11.90
N PHE A 46 -0.18 -3.74 -10.69
CA PHE A 46 -1.20 -4.76 -10.45
C PHE A 46 -2.61 -4.23 -10.72
N ARG A 47 -2.93 -3.03 -10.25
CA ARG A 47 -4.26 -2.42 -10.44
C ARG A 47 -4.58 -2.28 -11.92
N ILE A 48 -3.61 -1.85 -12.73
CA ILE A 48 -3.76 -1.76 -14.18
C ILE A 48 -3.94 -3.15 -14.80
N ALA A 49 -3.04 -4.10 -14.49
CA ALA A 49 -3.09 -5.45 -15.03
C ALA A 49 -4.38 -6.22 -14.72
N MET A 50 -5.04 -5.89 -13.60
CA MET A 50 -6.30 -6.50 -13.19
C MET A 50 -7.55 -5.77 -13.68
N LYS A 51 -7.47 -4.44 -13.89
CA LYS A 51 -8.58 -3.64 -14.41
C LYS A 51 -9.05 -4.17 -15.76
N ASP A 52 -8.11 -4.62 -16.59
CA ASP A 52 -8.38 -5.10 -17.95
C ASP A 52 -8.61 -6.63 -18.00
N SER A 53 -8.66 -7.31 -16.84
CA SER A 53 -8.85 -8.77 -16.78
C SER A 53 -10.34 -9.12 -16.73
N GLU A 54 -10.86 -9.69 -17.81
CA GLU A 54 -12.28 -10.13 -17.91
C GLU A 54 -12.63 -11.32 -16.99
N LYS A 55 -11.62 -12.03 -16.47
CA LYS A 55 -11.80 -13.30 -15.75
C LYS A 55 -12.16 -13.16 -14.27
N ILE A 56 -12.10 -11.96 -13.71
CA ILE A 56 -12.18 -11.75 -12.26
C ILE A 56 -13.24 -10.67 -12.02
N ASN A 57 -14.33 -11.04 -11.32
CA ASN A 57 -15.39 -10.12 -10.91
C ASN A 57 -14.78 -8.80 -10.42
N GLY A 58 -15.08 -7.71 -11.14
CA GLY A 58 -14.22 -6.56 -11.41
C GLY A 58 -13.77 -5.67 -10.25
N PHE A 59 -13.65 -6.17 -9.02
CA PHE A 59 -13.19 -5.41 -7.84
C PHE A 59 -11.90 -5.95 -7.22
N GLY A 60 -11.38 -7.10 -7.67
CA GLY A 60 -10.14 -7.69 -7.15
C GLY A 60 -8.94 -6.72 -7.21
N PHE A 61 -8.91 -5.85 -8.24
CA PHE A 61 -7.87 -4.83 -8.41
C PHE A 61 -7.80 -3.84 -7.23
N ALA A 62 -8.92 -3.53 -6.58
CA ALA A 62 -8.99 -2.53 -5.53
C ALA A 62 -8.65 -3.07 -4.15
N THR A 63 -8.59 -4.40 -3.99
CA THR A 63 -8.42 -5.07 -2.69
C THR A 63 -7.08 -4.82 -2.01
N PRO A 64 -5.93 -4.74 -2.69
CA PRO A 64 -4.67 -4.54 -2.00
C PRO A 64 -4.47 -3.07 -1.66
N VAL A 65 -4.13 -2.80 -0.40
CA VAL A 65 -3.89 -1.48 0.18
C VAL A 65 -2.44 -1.38 0.62
N LEU A 66 -1.80 -0.25 0.29
CA LEU A 66 -0.47 0.11 0.74
C LEU A 66 -0.57 1.17 1.84
N CYS A 67 -0.10 0.82 3.03
CA CYS A 67 0.07 1.75 4.14
C CYS A 67 1.54 2.15 4.23
N LEU A 68 1.83 3.43 4.00
CA LEU A 68 3.15 4.01 4.20
C LEU A 68 3.23 4.63 5.59
N SER A 69 4.30 4.31 6.30
CA SER A 69 4.55 4.81 7.64
C SER A 69 5.71 5.78 7.58
N ASP A 70 5.41 7.07 7.70
CA ASP A 70 6.43 8.05 8.08
C ASP A 70 6.54 8.07 9.61
N PHE A 71 7.70 7.67 10.11
CA PHE A 71 8.00 7.69 11.54
C PHE A 71 7.85 9.10 12.15
N ASN A 72 8.17 10.14 11.38
CA ASN A 72 8.07 11.53 11.83
C ASN A 72 6.60 11.96 11.94
N CYS A 73 5.76 11.59 10.97
CA CYS A 73 4.32 11.86 11.02
C CYS A 73 3.62 11.05 12.13
N ALA A 74 4.02 9.79 12.35
CA ALA A 74 3.46 8.96 13.42
C ALA A 74 3.78 9.51 14.83
N GLN A 75 4.81 10.36 14.97
CA GLN A 75 5.19 11.05 16.21
C GLN A 75 4.60 12.47 16.32
N ALA A 76 3.86 12.97 15.32
CA ALA A 76 3.35 14.35 15.29
C ALA A 76 2.46 14.72 16.51
N GLY A 77 1.84 13.74 17.18
CA GLY A 77 1.15 13.95 18.46
C GLY A 77 2.06 14.31 19.65
N LYS A 78 3.39 14.33 19.47
CA LYS A 78 4.39 14.81 20.45
C LYS A 78 5.02 16.15 20.07
N ILE A 79 4.63 16.75 18.95
CA ILE A 79 5.08 18.10 18.60
C ILE A 79 4.27 19.05 19.48
N LYS A 80 4.91 19.61 20.53
CA LYS A 80 4.32 20.75 21.25
C LYS A 80 4.13 21.87 20.22
N LEU A 81 2.87 22.16 19.89
CA LEU A 81 2.53 23.37 19.16
C LEU A 81 2.92 24.55 20.06
N HIS A 82 4.07 25.17 19.79
CA HIS A 82 4.39 26.45 20.40
C HIS A 82 3.44 27.46 19.77
N ALA A 83 2.39 27.81 20.51
CA ALA A 83 1.43 28.81 20.08
C ALA A 83 2.23 30.07 19.69
N ALA A 84 2.19 30.42 18.41
CA ALA A 84 2.77 31.67 17.94
C ALA A 84 2.00 32.80 18.60
N THR A 85 2.60 33.45 19.59
CA THR A 85 2.15 34.74 20.09
C THR A 85 2.38 35.73 18.94
N LEU A 86 1.32 36.08 18.21
CA LEU A 86 1.35 37.17 17.25
C LEU A 86 1.45 38.51 18.00
N PRO A 87 2.27 39.47 17.52
CA PRO A 87 2.37 40.81 18.07
C PRO A 87 1.11 41.65 17.83
#